data_AF-A0A849MK60-F1
#
_entry.id   AF-A0A849MK60-F1
#
_cell.length_a   1.000
_cell.length_b   1.000
_cell.length_c   1.000
_cell.angle_alpha   90.00
_cell.angle_beta   90.00
_cell.angle_gamma   90.00
#
_symmetry.space_group_name_H-M   'P 1'
#
loop_
_entity.id
_entity.type
_entity.pdbx_description
1 polymer ?
#
loop_
_entity_poly.entity_id
_entity_poly.type
_entity_poly.pdbx_seq_one_letter_code
_entity_poly.pdbx_strand_id
1 'polypeptide(L)'
;MKTMKPFFLVCVSLIISAMTHYQLAMASGTMSEKDISNVKKADVVSEDDKKRLSIAAGLLANYEIAAKKLIGDLDVETSTSESISNQAKELISLSEEVISSAQFRLPQCKEYLEKSLVLKKQLQKISHENLEKDYHHDGALPKAPTECYHTKDLFVHPATVIVLTRDDTTLNEKTKSSINSEITEVLAHIELVRQLVIY
;
A
#
# COMPACT_ATOMS: atom_id res chain seq x y z
N MET A 1 -66.81 -16.81 -37.33
CA MET A 1 -66.57 -18.20 -36.85
C MET A 1 -65.14 -18.58 -37.22
N LYS A 2 -64.34 -19.04 -36.25
CA LYS A 2 -63.01 -19.69 -36.36
C LYS A 2 -61.83 -18.81 -36.89
N THR A 3 -60.97 -18.28 -36.00
CA THR A 3 -59.76 -18.89 -35.38
C THR A 3 -58.64 -19.25 -36.36
N MET A 4 -57.49 -18.57 -36.28
CA MET A 4 -56.18 -19.17 -35.94
C MET A 4 -55.06 -18.10 -35.92
N LYS A 5 -54.33 -18.04 -34.80
CA LYS A 5 -52.93 -17.57 -34.72
C LYS A 5 -52.01 -18.76 -35.03
N PRO A 6 -50.77 -18.54 -35.51
CA PRO A 6 -49.60 -18.78 -34.66
C PRO A 6 -48.56 -17.63 -34.76
N PHE A 7 -47.95 -17.19 -33.65
CA PHE A 7 -46.67 -17.67 -33.10
C PHE A 7 -45.47 -17.41 -34.01
N PHE A 8 -44.62 -16.45 -33.63
CA PHE A 8 -43.17 -16.32 -33.87
C PHE A 8 -42.82 -14.92 -33.31
N LEU A 9 -41.78 -14.61 -32.56
CA LEU A 9 -40.73 -15.32 -31.85
C LEU A 9 -40.05 -14.19 -31.04
N VAL A 10 -39.92 -14.36 -29.73
CA VAL A 10 -39.34 -13.34 -28.85
C VAL A 10 -37.83 -13.25 -29.14
N CYS A 11 -37.37 -12.10 -29.65
CA CYS A 11 -35.95 -11.77 -29.70
C CYS A 11 -35.54 -11.22 -28.33
N VAL A 12 -35.08 -12.10 -27.46
CA VAL A 12 -34.40 -11.73 -26.22
C VAL A 12 -32.98 -11.31 -26.59
N SER A 13 -32.73 -10.01 -26.65
CA SER A 13 -31.37 -9.48 -26.77
C SER A 13 -30.62 -9.76 -25.47
N LEU A 14 -29.68 -10.72 -25.54
CA LEU A 14 -28.69 -10.96 -24.49
C LEU A 14 -27.78 -9.74 -24.40
N ILE A 15 -27.95 -8.92 -23.36
CA ILE A 15 -26.95 -7.93 -22.96
C ILE A 15 -25.84 -8.71 -22.26
N ILE A 16 -24.77 -9.01 -22.98
CA ILE A 16 -23.52 -9.54 -22.41
C ILE A 16 -22.91 -8.39 -21.59
N SER A 17 -23.19 -8.41 -20.29
CA SER A 17 -22.50 -7.57 -19.32
C SER A 17 -21.04 -8.01 -19.28
N ALA A 18 -20.17 -7.24 -19.95
CA ALA A 18 -18.74 -7.41 -19.87
C ALA A 18 -18.29 -7.02 -18.46
N MET A 19 -18.13 -8.01 -17.58
CA MET A 19 -17.42 -7.84 -16.32
C MET A 19 -15.94 -7.64 -16.62
N THR A 20 -15.54 -6.38 -16.78
CA THR A 20 -14.14 -5.97 -16.71
C THR A 20 -13.64 -6.24 -15.30
N HIS A 21 -12.98 -7.38 -15.12
CA HIS A 21 -12.21 -7.67 -13.94
C HIS A 21 -11.00 -6.73 -13.96
N TYR A 22 -11.08 -5.63 -13.23
CA TYR A 22 -9.89 -4.87 -12.86
C TYR A 22 -9.05 -5.78 -11.96
N GLN A 23 -8.05 -6.43 -12.55
CA GLN A 23 -6.98 -7.05 -11.77
C GLN A 23 -6.20 -5.91 -11.13
N LEU A 24 -6.46 -5.62 -9.85
CA LEU A 24 -5.47 -4.96 -9.01
C LEU A 24 -4.26 -5.90 -8.95
N ALA A 25 -3.22 -5.57 -9.69
CA ALA A 25 -1.93 -6.22 -9.54
C ALA A 25 -1.31 -5.70 -8.23
N MET A 26 -1.63 -6.37 -7.12
CA MET A 26 -0.94 -6.14 -5.84
C MET A 26 0.54 -6.48 -6.05
N ALA A 27 1.41 -5.49 -5.91
CA ALA A 27 2.84 -5.65 -6.20
C ALA A 27 3.53 -6.51 -5.13
N SER A 28 2.95 -6.57 -3.92
CA SER A 28 3.38 -7.47 -2.84
C SER A 28 2.56 -8.77 -2.83
N GLY A 29 3.25 -9.92 -2.83
CA GLY A 29 2.63 -11.24 -2.69
C GLY A 29 1.90 -11.43 -1.35
N THR A 30 0.93 -12.33 -1.28
CA THR A 30 0.28 -12.68 0.00
C THR A 30 1.14 -13.67 0.81
N MET A 31 1.04 -13.63 2.14
CA MET A 31 1.69 -14.61 3.03
C MET A 31 0.64 -15.40 3.81
N SER A 32 0.81 -16.73 3.90
CA SER A 32 0.02 -17.57 4.79
C SER A 32 0.58 -17.53 6.22
N GLU A 33 -0.21 -17.95 7.21
CA GLU A 33 0.26 -18.11 8.60
C GLU A 33 1.49 -19.03 8.70
N LYS A 34 1.54 -20.06 7.85
CA LYS A 34 2.70 -20.95 7.74
C LYS A 34 3.93 -20.21 7.20
N ASP A 35 3.77 -19.34 6.22
CA ASP A 35 4.90 -18.56 5.70
C ASP A 35 5.44 -17.63 6.79
N ILE A 36 4.55 -16.93 7.49
CA ILE A 36 4.88 -15.98 8.57
C ILE A 36 5.61 -16.68 9.74
N SER A 37 5.13 -17.85 10.17
CA SER A 37 5.77 -18.61 11.26
C SER A 37 7.16 -19.15 10.92
N ASN A 38 7.49 -19.30 9.64
CA ASN A 38 8.81 -19.74 9.18
C ASN A 38 9.79 -18.59 8.95
N VAL A 39 9.33 -17.34 9.04
CA VAL A 39 10.22 -16.18 8.92
C VAL A 39 11.20 -16.17 10.08
N LYS A 40 12.48 -16.08 9.75
CA LYS A 40 13.53 -15.90 10.74
C LYS A 40 13.42 -14.48 11.32
N LYS A 41 13.30 -14.38 12.63
CA LYS A 41 13.21 -13.10 13.35
C LYS A 41 14.28 -13.05 14.46
N ALA A 42 14.75 -11.84 14.79
CA ALA A 42 15.69 -11.64 15.88
C ALA A 42 15.02 -11.85 17.24
N ASP A 43 15.69 -12.52 18.18
CA ASP A 43 15.15 -12.78 19.51
C ASP A 43 14.97 -11.48 20.32
N VAL A 44 13.92 -11.43 21.12
CA VAL A 44 13.57 -10.29 22.00
C VAL A 44 14.01 -10.64 23.41
N VAL A 45 15.23 -10.26 23.76
CA VAL A 45 15.88 -10.74 24.99
C VAL A 45 16.01 -9.66 26.06
N SER A 46 16.05 -8.39 25.67
CA SER A 46 16.22 -7.25 26.59
C SER A 46 14.93 -6.44 26.77
N GLU A 47 14.87 -5.65 27.84
CA GLU A 47 13.77 -4.68 28.03
C GLU A 47 13.77 -3.59 26.96
N ASP A 48 14.94 -3.24 26.42
CA ASP A 48 15.04 -2.29 25.30
C ASP A 48 14.42 -2.87 24.01
N ASP A 49 14.59 -4.17 23.75
CA ASP A 49 13.95 -4.85 22.61
C ASP A 49 12.43 -4.85 22.77
N LYS A 50 11.92 -5.19 23.96
CA LYS A 50 10.48 -5.15 24.26
C LYS A 50 9.92 -3.75 24.09
N LYS A 51 10.64 -2.73 24.57
CA LYS A 51 10.27 -1.33 24.41
C LYS A 51 10.23 -0.93 22.94
N ARG A 52 11.22 -1.35 22.14
CA ARG A 52 11.23 -1.11 20.69
C ARG A 52 10.01 -1.72 20.01
N LEU A 53 9.63 -2.96 20.35
CA LEU A 53 8.42 -3.58 19.79
C LEU A 53 7.13 -2.89 20.23
N SER A 54 7.04 -2.47 21.50
CA SER A 54 5.89 -1.69 21.99
C SER A 54 5.74 -0.36 21.25
N ILE A 55 6.85 0.34 20.98
CA ILE A 55 6.87 1.56 20.17
C ILE A 55 6.40 1.25 18.74
N ALA A 56 6.93 0.20 18.10
CA ALA A 56 6.52 -0.21 16.77
C ALA A 56 5.02 -0.52 16.66
N ALA A 57 4.44 -1.18 17.67
CA ALA A 57 3.00 -1.45 17.72
C ALA A 57 2.18 -0.15 17.79
N GLY A 58 2.61 0.81 18.61
CA GLY A 58 1.98 2.14 18.68
C GLY A 58 2.10 2.92 17.36
N LEU A 59 3.28 2.86 16.71
CA LEU A 59 3.51 3.49 15.41
C LEU A 59 2.59 2.89 14.33
N LEU A 60 2.45 1.57 14.27
CA LEU A 60 1.55 0.89 13.32
C LEU A 60 0.08 1.25 13.56
N ALA A 61 -0.33 1.44 14.81
CA ALA A 61 -1.69 1.91 15.13
C ALA A 61 -1.91 3.35 14.66
N ASN A 62 -0.96 4.25 14.93
CA ASN A 62 -1.02 5.64 14.46
C ASN A 62 -1.01 5.72 12.93
N TYR A 63 -0.19 4.89 12.30
CA TYR A 63 -0.11 4.77 10.85
C TYR A 63 -1.46 4.34 10.26
N GLU A 64 -2.12 3.32 10.81
CA GLU A 64 -3.44 2.88 10.36
C GLU A 64 -4.50 3.99 10.49
N ILE A 65 -4.48 4.74 11.59
CA ILE A 65 -5.38 5.88 11.81
C ILE A 65 -5.15 6.97 10.76
N ALA A 66 -3.90 7.35 10.54
CA ALA A 66 -3.53 8.38 9.56
C ALA A 66 -3.90 7.95 8.12
N ALA A 67 -3.71 6.67 7.78
CA ALA A 67 -4.06 6.13 6.46
C ALA A 67 -5.57 6.18 6.22
N LYS A 68 -6.38 5.74 7.19
CA LYS A 68 -7.85 5.83 7.12
C LYS A 68 -8.33 7.27 7.02
N LYS A 69 -7.69 8.18 7.76
CA LYS A 69 -8.00 9.60 7.69
C LYS A 69 -7.73 10.17 6.28
N LEU A 70 -6.59 9.83 5.68
CA LEU A 70 -6.26 10.27 4.32
C LEU A 70 -7.32 9.82 3.32
N ILE A 71 -7.75 8.55 3.37
CA ILE A 71 -8.84 8.05 2.53
C ILE A 71 -10.12 8.87 2.73
N GLY A 72 -10.53 9.08 3.99
CA GLY A 72 -11.74 9.85 4.30
C GLY A 72 -11.68 11.30 3.79
N ASP A 73 -10.50 11.90 3.80
CA ASP A 73 -10.31 13.27 3.35
C ASP A 73 -10.33 13.42 1.81
N LEU A 74 -10.13 12.35 1.02
CA LEU A 74 -10.18 12.45 -0.46
C LEU A 74 -11.54 12.92 -1.00
N ASP A 75 -12.61 12.61 -0.27
CA ASP A 75 -13.99 12.93 -0.66
C ASP A 75 -14.50 14.24 -0.05
N VAL A 76 -13.70 14.88 0.81
CA VAL A 76 -14.05 16.17 1.42
C VAL A 76 -13.81 17.30 0.41
N GLU A 77 -14.84 18.11 0.13
CA GLU A 77 -14.79 19.19 -0.87
C GLU A 77 -13.66 20.21 -0.62
N THR A 78 -13.26 20.40 0.63
CA THR A 78 -12.21 21.37 1.02
C THR A 78 -10.79 20.78 1.00
N SER A 79 -10.63 19.49 0.70
CA SER A 79 -9.31 18.87 0.61
C SER A 79 -8.53 19.35 -0.59
N THR A 80 -7.24 19.62 -0.38
CA THR A 80 -6.33 20.10 -1.41
C THR A 80 -5.23 19.06 -1.66
N SER A 81 -4.60 19.12 -2.82
CA SER A 81 -3.41 18.31 -3.10
C SER A 81 -2.31 18.51 -2.05
N GLU A 82 -2.16 19.73 -1.54
CA GLU A 82 -1.24 20.02 -0.43
C GLU A 82 -1.64 19.32 0.88
N SER A 83 -2.92 19.34 1.27
CA SER A 83 -3.37 18.69 2.50
C SER A 83 -3.22 17.17 2.43
N ILE A 84 -3.54 16.55 1.28
CA ILE A 84 -3.35 15.11 1.04
C ILE A 84 -1.85 14.77 1.00
N SER A 85 -1.02 15.57 0.32
CA SER A 85 0.43 15.39 0.28
C SER A 85 1.04 15.46 1.69
N ASN A 86 0.57 16.36 2.54
CA ASN A 86 1.05 16.47 3.93
C ASN A 86 0.66 15.26 4.77
N GLN A 87 -0.53 14.69 4.59
CA GLN A 87 -0.92 13.42 5.22
C GLN A 87 -0.06 12.25 4.74
N ALA A 88 0.26 12.20 3.45
CA ALA A 88 1.18 11.20 2.92
C ALA A 88 2.61 11.35 3.48
N LYS A 89 3.09 12.58 3.73
CA LYS A 89 4.39 12.82 4.42
C LYS A 89 4.38 12.38 5.87
N GLU A 90 3.24 12.50 6.56
CA GLU A 90 3.05 11.95 7.90
C GLU A 90 3.18 10.42 7.88
N LEU A 91 2.51 9.75 6.93
CA LEU A 91 2.66 8.30 6.72
C LEU A 91 4.10 7.91 6.40
N ILE A 92 4.82 8.65 5.54
CA ILE A 92 6.25 8.42 5.31
C ILE A 92 7.04 8.49 6.63
N SER A 93 6.82 9.52 7.44
CA SER A 93 7.55 9.71 8.69
C SER A 93 7.30 8.56 9.67
N LEU A 94 6.05 8.11 9.79
CA LEU A 94 5.69 6.94 10.59
C LEU A 94 6.32 5.65 10.03
N SER A 95 6.32 5.47 8.70
CA SER A 95 6.90 4.29 8.04
C SER A 95 8.41 4.18 8.23
N GLU A 96 9.15 5.31 8.28
CA GLU A 96 10.59 5.31 8.55
C GLU A 96 10.91 4.72 9.93
N GLU A 97 10.12 5.08 10.94
CA GLU A 97 10.27 4.56 12.32
C GLU A 97 9.86 3.08 12.42
N VAL A 98 8.80 2.69 11.70
CA VAL A 98 8.41 1.27 11.59
C VAL A 98 9.50 0.46 10.88
N ILE A 99 10.09 0.99 9.80
CA ILE A 99 11.21 0.37 9.08
C ILE A 99 12.40 0.16 10.01
N SER A 100 12.76 1.14 10.84
CA SER A 100 13.83 0.99 11.84
C SER A 100 13.59 -0.18 12.80
N SER A 101 12.34 -0.38 13.21
CA SER A 101 11.94 -1.51 14.06
C SER A 101 11.96 -2.84 13.29
N ALA A 102 11.52 -2.84 12.04
CA ALA A 102 11.54 -4.01 11.17
C ALA A 102 12.97 -4.45 10.83
N GLN A 103 13.91 -3.53 10.58
CA GLN A 103 15.32 -3.85 10.33
C GLN A 103 15.98 -4.56 11.52
N PHE A 104 15.50 -4.29 12.74
CA PHE A 104 15.91 -5.02 13.94
C PHE A 104 15.29 -6.41 13.99
N ARG A 105 13.96 -6.52 13.85
CA ARG A 105 13.26 -7.81 13.97
C ARG A 105 13.56 -8.75 12.81
N LEU A 106 13.81 -8.21 11.63
CA LEU A 106 14.08 -8.92 10.38
C LEU A 106 15.45 -8.51 9.81
N PRO A 107 16.58 -8.95 10.41
CA PRO A 107 17.90 -8.55 9.94
C PRO A 107 18.17 -8.87 8.47
N GLN A 108 17.53 -9.90 7.92
CA GLN A 108 17.59 -10.26 6.50
C GLN A 108 17.01 -9.19 5.57
N CYS A 109 16.12 -8.33 6.07
CA CYS A 109 15.50 -7.25 5.31
C CYS A 109 16.28 -5.94 5.39
N LYS A 110 17.37 -5.87 6.18
CA LYS A 110 18.04 -4.60 6.51
C LYS A 110 18.49 -3.83 5.27
N GLU A 111 19.30 -4.45 4.42
CA GLU A 111 19.83 -3.80 3.22
C GLU A 111 18.70 -3.35 2.28
N TYR A 112 17.70 -4.21 2.06
CA TYR A 112 16.54 -3.91 1.23
C TYR A 112 15.79 -2.67 1.72
N LEU A 113 15.42 -2.65 3.01
CA LEU A 113 14.68 -1.54 3.59
C LEU A 113 15.50 -0.25 3.65
N GLU A 114 16.80 -0.32 3.92
CA GLU A 114 17.69 0.86 3.85
C GLU A 114 17.74 1.45 2.43
N LYS A 115 17.76 0.62 1.39
CA LYS A 115 17.74 1.07 -0.01
C LYS A 115 16.40 1.68 -0.39
N SER A 116 15.28 1.16 0.11
CA SER A 116 13.95 1.73 -0.11
C SER A 116 13.85 3.17 0.39
N LEU A 117 14.45 3.48 1.55
CA LEU A 117 14.44 4.82 2.13
C LEU A 117 15.14 5.89 1.27
N VAL A 118 15.98 5.49 0.30
CA VAL A 118 16.62 6.41 -0.64
C VAL A 118 15.59 7.13 -1.52
N LEU A 119 14.43 6.51 -1.78
CA LEU A 119 13.32 7.09 -2.55
C LEU A 119 12.92 8.47 -2.01
N LYS A 120 12.96 8.69 -0.69
CA LYS A 120 12.60 9.97 -0.05
C LYS A 120 13.30 11.17 -0.70
N LYS A 121 14.57 11.01 -1.06
CA LYS A 121 15.41 12.06 -1.67
C LYS A 121 15.04 12.36 -3.13
N GLN A 122 14.26 11.49 -3.75
CA GLN A 122 13.91 11.54 -5.16
C GLN A 122 12.47 12.00 -5.41
N LEU A 123 11.61 12.06 -4.38
CA LEU A 123 10.17 12.34 -4.51
C LEU A 123 9.82 13.65 -5.23
N GLN A 124 10.73 14.62 -5.27
CA GLN A 124 10.52 15.88 -5.99
C GLN A 124 10.78 15.78 -7.51
N LYS A 125 11.42 14.70 -7.97
CA LYS A 125 11.93 14.57 -9.33
C LYS A 125 11.56 13.26 -10.03
N ILE A 126 11.38 12.19 -9.26
CA ILE A 126 11.01 10.88 -9.82
C ILE A 126 9.64 10.97 -10.50
N SER A 127 9.51 10.40 -11.69
CA SER A 127 8.22 10.25 -12.35
C SER A 127 7.42 9.14 -11.68
N HIS A 128 6.09 9.18 -11.78
CA HIS A 128 5.24 8.08 -11.30
C HIS A 128 5.68 6.73 -11.89
N GLU A 129 5.88 6.64 -13.21
CA GLU A 129 6.33 5.42 -13.89
C GLU A 129 7.65 4.86 -13.34
N ASN A 130 8.64 5.70 -13.06
CA ASN A 130 9.91 5.23 -12.50
C ASN A 130 9.75 4.80 -11.04
N LEU A 131 8.89 5.46 -10.26
CA LEU A 131 8.58 5.02 -8.90
C LEU A 131 7.95 3.61 -8.92
N GLU A 132 6.96 3.39 -9.78
CA GLU A 132 6.34 2.07 -9.97
C GLU A 132 7.38 1.00 -10.34
N LYS A 133 8.18 1.27 -11.39
CA LYS A 133 9.16 0.31 -11.88
C LYS A 133 10.27 0.02 -10.87
N ASP A 134 10.81 1.06 -10.24
CA ASP A 134 12.04 0.96 -9.46
C ASP A 134 11.78 0.58 -7.99
N TYR A 135 10.62 0.93 -7.43
CA TYR A 135 10.32 0.77 -6.01
C TYR A 135 9.11 -0.09 -5.72
N HIS A 136 8.03 -0.04 -6.50
CA HIS A 136 6.94 -1.02 -6.37
C HIS A 136 7.35 -2.38 -6.91
N HIS A 137 8.03 -2.40 -8.07
CA HIS A 137 8.51 -3.61 -8.74
C HIS A 137 10.01 -3.88 -8.55
N ASP A 138 10.63 -3.25 -7.56
CA ASP A 138 12.00 -3.51 -7.11
C ASP A 138 13.10 -3.33 -8.17
N GLY A 139 12.85 -2.60 -9.27
CA GLY A 139 13.84 -2.38 -10.33
C GLY A 139 15.14 -1.72 -9.87
N ALA A 140 15.10 -0.93 -8.79
CA ALA A 140 16.28 -0.31 -8.18
C ALA A 140 16.65 -0.89 -6.80
N LEU A 141 15.93 -1.91 -6.33
CA LEU A 141 16.14 -2.50 -5.01
C LEU A 141 16.90 -3.83 -5.12
N PRO A 142 17.70 -4.21 -4.11
CA PRO A 142 18.31 -5.53 -4.08
C PRO A 142 17.23 -6.61 -3.99
N LYS A 143 17.53 -7.84 -4.39
CA LYS A 143 16.62 -8.96 -4.15
C LYS A 143 16.43 -9.17 -2.65
N ALA A 144 15.20 -9.42 -2.22
CA ALA A 144 14.89 -9.74 -0.84
C ALA A 144 13.87 -10.89 -0.73
N PRO A 145 13.77 -11.54 0.43
CA PRO A 145 12.66 -12.42 0.75
C PRO A 145 11.31 -11.68 0.76
N THR A 146 10.22 -12.40 0.50
CA THR A 146 8.86 -11.84 0.41
C THR A 146 8.45 -11.06 1.65
N GLU A 147 8.85 -11.49 2.86
CA GLU A 147 8.49 -10.80 4.10
C GLU A 147 9.00 -9.35 4.18
N CYS A 148 10.04 -9.01 3.41
CA CYS A 148 10.62 -7.67 3.42
C CYS A 148 9.76 -6.66 2.64
N TYR A 149 8.96 -7.13 1.69
CA TYR A 149 8.18 -6.29 0.78
C TYR A 149 7.09 -5.52 1.54
N HIS A 150 6.40 -6.20 2.46
CA HIS A 150 5.31 -5.60 3.23
C HIS A 150 5.73 -4.36 4.04
N THR A 151 6.94 -4.36 4.60
CA THR A 151 7.42 -3.20 5.37
C THR A 151 7.85 -2.07 4.43
N LYS A 152 8.46 -2.40 3.26
CA LYS A 152 8.75 -1.40 2.22
C LYS A 152 7.45 -0.71 1.77
N ASP A 153 6.38 -1.46 1.57
CA ASP A 153 5.15 -0.95 0.99
C ASP A 153 4.45 0.07 1.91
N LEU A 154 4.66 0.00 3.23
CA LEU A 154 4.26 1.07 4.15
C LEU A 154 4.95 2.42 3.85
N PHE A 155 6.07 2.42 3.14
CA PHE A 155 6.79 3.62 2.73
C PHE A 155 6.50 4.00 1.26
N VAL A 156 6.50 3.02 0.35
CA VAL A 156 6.45 3.29 -1.11
C VAL A 156 5.09 3.82 -1.54
N HIS A 157 3.98 3.24 -1.06
CA HIS A 157 2.64 3.71 -1.44
C HIS A 157 2.36 5.16 -1.00
N PRO A 158 2.64 5.62 0.26
CA PRO A 158 2.55 7.04 0.58
C PRO A 158 3.49 7.92 -0.25
N ALA A 159 4.67 7.42 -0.62
CA ALA A 159 5.55 8.12 -1.55
C ALA A 159 4.91 8.29 -2.94
N THR A 160 4.19 7.30 -3.44
CA THR A 160 3.38 7.40 -4.67
C THR A 160 2.35 8.50 -4.54
N VAL A 161 1.65 8.60 -3.40
CA VAL A 161 0.66 9.67 -3.16
C VAL A 161 1.30 11.05 -3.23
N ILE A 162 2.52 11.23 -2.70
CA ILE A 162 3.25 12.52 -2.83
C ILE A 162 3.54 12.85 -4.30
N VAL A 163 3.91 11.84 -5.11
CA VAL A 163 4.16 12.02 -6.55
C VAL A 163 2.86 12.35 -7.30
N LEU A 164 1.78 11.62 -7.03
CA LEU A 164 0.46 11.83 -7.64
C LEU A 164 -0.09 13.23 -7.33
N THR A 165 0.00 13.68 -6.08
CA THR A 165 -0.47 15.02 -5.66
C THR A 165 0.40 16.15 -6.20
N ARG A 166 1.70 15.91 -6.42
CA ARG A 166 2.61 16.85 -7.09
C ARG A 166 2.28 17.00 -8.57
N ASP A 167 2.02 15.88 -9.25
CA ASP A 167 1.81 15.84 -10.71
C ASP A 167 0.40 16.26 -11.11
N ASP A 168 -0.60 16.05 -10.24
CA ASP A 168 -1.95 16.55 -10.41
C ASP A 168 -2.45 17.28 -9.15
N THR A 169 -2.27 18.59 -9.14
CA THR A 169 -2.71 19.43 -8.03
C THR A 169 -4.24 19.58 -7.95
N THR A 170 -4.98 19.22 -9.00
CA THR A 170 -6.44 19.36 -9.07
C THR A 170 -7.17 18.22 -8.36
N LEU A 171 -6.49 17.11 -8.07
CA LEU A 171 -7.08 15.89 -7.52
C LEU A 171 -8.31 15.46 -8.31
N ASN A 172 -8.17 15.31 -9.64
CA ASN A 172 -9.28 14.79 -10.42
C ASN A 172 -9.66 13.36 -9.97
N GLU A 173 -10.82 12.88 -10.38
CA GLU A 173 -11.36 11.58 -9.95
C GLU A 173 -10.41 10.41 -10.21
N LYS A 174 -9.63 10.44 -11.30
CA LYS A 174 -8.63 9.40 -11.60
C LYS A 174 -7.49 9.42 -10.59
N THR A 175 -6.99 10.61 -10.26
CA THR A 175 -5.92 10.80 -9.25
C THR A 175 -6.41 10.40 -7.87
N LYS A 176 -7.63 10.82 -7.47
CA LYS A 176 -8.24 10.39 -6.20
C LYS A 176 -8.40 8.89 -6.11
N SER A 177 -8.89 8.25 -7.17
CA SER A 177 -9.03 6.78 -7.23
C SER A 177 -7.68 6.06 -7.14
N SER A 178 -6.63 6.63 -7.75
CA SER A 178 -5.27 6.10 -7.64
C SER A 178 -4.75 6.22 -6.21
N ILE A 179 -4.87 7.40 -5.58
CA ILE A 179 -4.48 7.61 -4.17
C ILE A 179 -5.25 6.69 -3.23
N ASN A 180 -6.55 6.52 -3.44
CA ASN A 180 -7.37 5.59 -2.65
C ASN A 180 -6.85 4.15 -2.75
N SER A 181 -6.45 3.73 -3.96
CA SER A 181 -5.88 2.39 -4.20
C SER A 181 -4.55 2.20 -3.46
N GLU A 182 -3.62 3.16 -3.58
CA GLU A 182 -2.32 3.13 -2.89
C GLU A 182 -2.51 3.01 -1.36
N ILE A 183 -3.39 3.80 -0.76
CA ILE A 183 -3.59 3.80 0.69
C ILE A 183 -4.42 2.58 1.15
N THR A 184 -5.28 2.03 0.29
CA THR A 184 -5.99 0.78 0.58
C THR A 184 -5.03 -0.42 0.58
N GLU A 185 -4.09 -0.47 -0.37
CA GLU A 185 -3.06 -1.52 -0.41
C GLU A 185 -2.16 -1.47 0.83
N VAL A 186 -1.74 -0.27 1.23
CA VAL A 186 -1.04 -0.03 2.50
C VAL A 186 -1.77 -0.62 3.70
N LEU A 187 -3.08 -0.39 3.82
CA LEU A 187 -3.86 -0.91 4.94
C LEU A 187 -3.83 -2.44 5.00
N ALA A 188 -3.74 -3.12 3.86
CA ALA A 188 -3.59 -4.57 3.80
C ALA A 188 -2.21 -5.06 4.28
N HIS A 189 -1.16 -4.25 4.14
CA HIS A 189 0.19 -4.59 4.63
C HIS A 189 0.35 -4.44 6.13
N ILE A 190 -0.38 -3.54 6.78
CA ILE A 190 -0.20 -3.21 8.20
C ILE A 190 -0.27 -4.46 9.08
N GLU A 191 -1.25 -5.33 8.84
CA GLU A 191 -1.43 -6.54 9.67
C GLU A 191 -0.30 -7.55 9.45
N LEU A 192 0.17 -7.71 8.21
CA LEU A 192 1.33 -8.56 7.92
C LEU A 192 2.58 -8.01 8.62
N VAL A 193 2.78 -6.70 8.60
CA VAL A 193 3.91 -6.06 9.31
C VAL A 193 3.77 -6.25 10.83
N ARG A 194 2.57 -6.18 11.42
CA ARG A 194 2.36 -6.52 12.83
C ARG A 194 2.82 -7.95 13.14
N GLN A 195 2.40 -8.91 12.33
CA GLN A 195 2.76 -10.32 12.54
C GLN A 195 4.24 -10.61 12.33
N LEU A 196 4.91 -9.87 11.45
CA LEU A 196 6.32 -10.04 11.16
C LEU A 196 7.21 -9.33 12.19
N VAL A 197 6.81 -8.15 12.65
CA VAL A 197 7.64 -7.26 13.46
C VAL A 197 7.34 -7.38 14.96
N ILE A 198 6.06 -7.47 15.34
CA ILE A 198 5.63 -7.41 16.75
C ILE A 198 5.54 -8.80 17.37
N TYR A 199 4.94 -9.75 16.65
CA TYR A 199 4.76 -11.13 17.09
C TYR A 199 5.94 -12.03 16.66
#